data_AF-A0A2S6N9P6-F1
#
_entry.id   AF-A0A2S6N9P6-F1
#
_cell.length_a   1.000
_cell.length_b   1.000
_cell.length_c   1.000
_cell.angle_alpha   90.00
_cell.angle_beta   90.00
_cell.angle_gamma   90.00
#
_symmetry.space_group_name_H-M   'P 1'
#
loop_
_entity.id
_entity.type
_entity.pdbx_description
1 polymer ?
#
loop_
_entity_poly.entity_id
_entity_poly.type
_entity_poly.pdbx_seq_one_letter_code
_entity_poly.pdbx_strand_id
1 'polypeptide(L)'
;MCRGMKAAKGSRLPFGRSKRAWLSRSGRLALTVLACAGSGGVARGQAPVAAPARQPALPAPGSPLPGIEQPQAPRLAPGLPRPPRPTAPAESTAGATLRITSVTVDGITAFPPAAIAPLTAGLTGPAIPEGRTEASRRALVDLYRSQGYVYTTVRAIISGTGLRFQVVEGYVAEVKLDGNVGPAGTQVLRFLNHIVGQVPLKTTTLERWLLLAQDIRGLTVRSVLNPSLGYPGALTLVAQVSRKPISGYVTADNRALDLAGPSEGLGVINFDSFTEFGERTQLSM
;
A
#
# COMPACT_ATOMS: atom_id res chain seq x y z
N MET A 1 -24.84 -17.93 -51.91
CA MET A 1 -24.08 -16.67 -52.07
C MET A 1 -23.22 -16.47 -50.82
N CYS A 2 -21.89 -16.67 -50.87
CA CYS A 2 -20.84 -15.64 -51.09
C CYS A 2 -21.03 -14.42 -50.17
N ARG A 3 -20.16 -14.08 -49.21
CA ARG A 3 -18.72 -13.68 -49.23
C ARG A 3 -18.36 -13.44 -47.73
N GLY A 4 -17.18 -13.67 -47.15
CA GLY A 4 -15.81 -13.65 -47.65
C GLY A 4 -15.14 -12.29 -47.42
N MET A 5 -14.54 -12.03 -46.23
CA MET A 5 -13.54 -10.96 -46.00
C MET A 5 -12.91 -11.16 -44.61
N LYS A 6 -11.69 -11.71 -44.46
CA LYS A 6 -10.31 -11.27 -44.80
C LYS A 6 -9.57 -10.81 -43.54
N ALA A 7 -8.54 -11.58 -43.23
CA ALA A 7 -7.53 -11.34 -42.21
C ALA A 7 -6.59 -10.19 -42.59
N ALA A 8 -6.06 -9.50 -41.57
CA ALA A 8 -4.94 -8.56 -41.71
C ALA A 8 -3.79 -8.94 -40.75
N LYS A 9 -2.64 -9.26 -41.35
CA LYS A 9 -1.27 -9.16 -40.80
C LYS A 9 -1.09 -7.76 -40.18
N GLY A 10 -0.34 -7.51 -39.11
CA GLY A 10 0.94 -8.07 -38.71
C GLY A 10 1.99 -6.96 -38.80
N SER A 11 2.45 -6.44 -37.66
CA SER A 11 3.68 -5.63 -37.57
C SER A 11 4.32 -5.80 -36.20
N ARG A 12 5.41 -6.59 -36.18
CA ARG A 12 6.34 -6.74 -35.05
C ARG A 12 7.39 -5.64 -35.19
N LEU A 13 7.60 -4.84 -34.14
CA LEU A 13 8.75 -3.95 -34.03
C LEU A 13 9.84 -4.62 -33.18
N PRO A 14 11.13 -4.48 -33.57
CA PRO A 14 12.21 -5.25 -32.97
C PRO A 14 12.79 -4.62 -31.69
N PHE A 15 13.20 -5.53 -30.81
CA PHE A 15 14.04 -5.33 -29.63
C PHE A 15 15.39 -4.66 -29.99
N GLY A 16 15.66 -3.48 -29.46
CA GLY A 16 16.97 -2.84 -29.47
C GLY A 16 17.70 -3.06 -28.14
N ARG A 17 18.64 -4.01 -28.09
CA ARG A 17 19.63 -4.15 -27.02
C ARG A 17 20.74 -3.13 -27.24
N SER A 18 21.00 -2.23 -26.27
CA SER A 18 22.30 -1.56 -26.17
C SER A 18 23.11 -2.15 -25.02
N LYS A 19 24.32 -2.61 -25.37
CA LYS A 19 25.34 -3.15 -24.47
C LYS A 19 26.58 -2.28 -24.66
N ARG A 20 27.22 -1.95 -23.53
CA ARG A 20 28.64 -1.58 -23.35
C ARG A 20 29.04 -0.18 -23.86
N ALA A 21 29.68 0.60 -22.99
CA ALA A 21 31.14 0.62 -22.90
C ALA A 21 31.59 1.47 -21.70
N TRP A 22 32.45 0.85 -20.89
CA TRP A 22 33.15 1.40 -19.73
C TRP A 22 34.63 1.36 -20.13
N LEU A 23 35.31 2.50 -20.24
CA LEU A 23 36.78 2.67 -20.35
C LEU A 23 37.06 4.17 -20.15
N SER A 24 37.53 4.59 -18.97
CA SER A 24 38.95 4.68 -18.56
C SER A 24 39.77 5.71 -19.33
N ARG A 25 40.13 6.80 -18.66
CA ARG A 25 41.31 7.65 -18.92
C ARG A 25 41.88 7.93 -17.52
N SER A 26 42.99 7.33 -17.07
CA SER A 26 44.37 7.37 -17.56
C SER A 26 44.91 8.79 -17.69
N GLY A 27 45.79 9.18 -16.77
CA GLY A 27 46.51 10.46 -16.85
C GLY A 27 47.23 10.83 -15.55
N ARG A 28 48.21 9.99 -15.16
CA ARG A 28 49.21 10.34 -14.14
C ARG A 28 50.14 11.40 -14.73
N LEU A 29 50.44 12.45 -13.99
CA LEU A 29 51.69 13.20 -14.15
C LEU A 29 52.19 13.59 -12.75
N ALA A 30 53.15 12.80 -12.31
CA ALA A 30 53.99 13.08 -11.17
C ALA A 30 55.06 14.09 -11.60
N LEU A 31 55.29 15.10 -10.78
CA LEU A 31 56.53 15.86 -10.81
C LEU A 31 57.08 15.92 -9.38
N THR A 32 58.08 15.09 -9.14
CA THR A 32 58.92 15.06 -7.95
C THR A 32 60.09 16.00 -8.19
N VAL A 33 60.32 16.96 -7.29
CA VAL A 33 61.60 17.68 -7.16
C VAL A 33 62.05 17.60 -5.71
N LEU A 34 63.37 17.48 -5.59
CA LEU A 34 64.15 16.79 -4.59
C LEU A 34 64.65 17.72 -3.47
N ALA A 35 64.69 17.17 -2.26
CA ALA A 35 65.60 17.39 -1.12
C ALA A 35 65.92 18.80 -0.57
N CYS A 36 65.79 18.91 0.76
CA CYS A 36 66.93 19.23 1.63
C CYS A 36 66.69 18.70 3.06
N ALA A 37 67.76 18.18 3.65
CA ALA A 37 67.81 17.52 4.94
C ALA A 37 67.79 18.51 6.11
N GLY A 38 67.29 18.05 7.26
CA GLY A 38 67.35 18.78 8.54
C GLY A 38 66.66 18.02 9.66
N SER A 39 67.42 17.21 10.39
CA SER A 39 67.01 16.49 11.58
C SER A 39 66.79 17.46 12.75
N GLY A 40 65.59 17.46 13.34
CA GLY A 40 65.28 18.21 14.55
C GLY A 40 63.89 17.85 15.04
N GLY A 41 63.83 17.10 16.14
CA GLY A 41 62.58 16.58 16.71
C GLY A 41 61.64 17.68 17.17
N VAL A 42 60.37 17.56 16.79
CA VAL A 42 59.25 18.25 17.44
C VAL A 42 58.08 17.29 17.45
N ALA A 43 57.67 16.88 18.65
CA ALA A 43 56.46 16.10 18.87
C ALA A 43 55.25 16.91 18.38
N ARG A 44 54.70 16.56 17.21
CA ARG A 44 53.42 17.10 16.75
C ARG A 44 52.30 16.33 17.43
N GLY A 45 51.67 16.96 18.42
CA GLY A 45 50.37 16.53 18.90
C GLY A 45 49.40 16.43 17.73
N GLN A 46 48.76 15.28 17.58
CA GLN A 46 47.66 15.11 16.64
C GLN A 46 46.47 15.92 17.18
N ALA A 47 46.26 17.12 16.62
CA ALA A 47 45.00 17.83 16.83
C ALA A 47 43.87 16.97 16.22
N PRO A 48 42.76 16.75 16.94
CA PRO A 48 41.62 16.04 16.38
C PRO A 48 41.15 16.78 15.13
N VAL A 49 40.92 16.05 14.04
CA VAL A 49 40.24 16.57 12.85
C VAL A 49 38.85 16.99 13.32
N ALA A 50 38.65 18.30 13.47
CA ALA A 50 37.32 18.85 13.71
C ALA A 50 36.42 18.42 12.56
N ALA A 51 35.34 17.70 12.87
CA ALA A 51 34.26 17.48 11.92
C ALA A 51 33.84 18.84 11.33
N PRO A 52 33.54 18.95 10.03
CA PRO A 52 33.04 20.21 9.48
C PRO A 52 31.82 20.61 10.30
N ALA A 53 31.90 21.77 10.94
CA ALA A 53 30.76 22.35 11.62
C ALA A 53 29.59 22.33 10.62
N ARG A 54 28.47 21.72 11.00
CA ARG A 54 27.21 21.91 10.28
C ARG A 54 27.01 23.42 10.19
N GLN A 55 27.23 23.99 9.01
CA GLN A 55 26.82 25.36 8.76
C GLN A 55 25.33 25.40 9.10
N PRO A 56 24.87 26.31 9.99
CA PRO A 56 23.45 26.57 10.10
C PRO A 56 22.99 26.88 8.67
N ALA A 57 21.98 26.17 8.18
CA ALA A 57 21.38 26.51 6.90
C ALA A 57 21.05 28.01 6.96
N LEU A 58 21.73 28.82 6.15
CA LEU A 58 21.37 30.22 5.98
C LEU A 58 19.87 30.23 5.65
N PRO A 59 19.03 30.98 6.37
CA PRO A 59 17.63 31.10 5.97
C PRO A 59 17.62 31.54 4.51
N ALA A 60 16.87 30.81 3.68
CA ALA A 60 16.79 31.09 2.26
C ALA A 60 16.46 32.59 2.07
N PRO A 61 17.12 33.31 1.15
CA PRO A 61 16.76 34.69 0.86
C PRO A 61 15.34 34.71 0.25
N GLY A 62 14.35 34.97 1.09
CA GLY A 62 12.93 35.00 0.76
C GLY A 62 12.07 35.01 2.02
N SER A 63 10.89 35.67 1.95
CA SER A 63 9.92 35.76 3.04
C SER A 63 9.65 34.38 3.68
N PRO A 64 9.75 34.24 5.02
CA PRO A 64 9.59 32.97 5.71
C PRO A 64 8.15 32.65 6.09
N LEU A 65 7.17 33.36 5.52
CA LEU A 65 5.79 32.90 5.51
C LEU A 65 5.76 31.45 5.02
N PRO A 66 4.98 30.57 5.67
CA PRO A 66 4.71 29.26 5.12
C PRO A 66 4.13 29.47 3.71
N GLY A 67 4.92 29.19 2.68
CA GLY A 67 4.40 29.09 1.32
C GLY A 67 3.17 28.20 1.34
N ILE A 68 2.16 28.55 0.55
CA ILE A 68 0.87 27.86 0.37
C ILE A 68 0.92 26.42 0.92
N GLU A 69 0.18 26.17 2.02
CA GLU A 69 0.25 24.94 2.80
C GLU A 69 0.37 23.70 1.88
N GLN A 70 1.50 23.01 1.98
CA GLN A 70 1.72 21.80 1.17
C GLN A 70 0.63 20.78 1.51
N PRO A 71 0.01 20.13 0.51
CA PRO A 71 -0.94 19.05 0.73
C PRO A 71 -0.39 18.06 1.75
N GLN A 72 -1.02 17.97 2.92
CA GLN A 72 -0.68 16.91 3.87
C GLN A 72 -0.93 15.58 3.18
N ALA A 73 0.12 14.74 3.13
CA ALA A 73 -0.01 13.41 2.57
C ALA A 73 -1.11 12.66 3.33
N PRO A 74 -2.04 12.00 2.63
CA PRO A 74 -3.08 11.21 3.27
C PRO A 74 -2.39 10.15 4.12
N ARG A 75 -2.74 10.12 5.40
CA ARG A 75 -2.28 9.08 6.32
C ARG A 75 -3.45 8.16 6.56
N LEU A 76 -3.27 6.87 6.28
CA LEU A 76 -4.18 5.87 6.83
C LEU A 76 -4.21 6.08 8.34
N ALA A 77 -5.42 6.15 8.91
CA ALA A 77 -5.55 5.92 10.35
C ALA A 77 -4.85 4.59 10.70
N PRO A 78 -4.21 4.46 11.86
CA PRO A 78 -3.42 3.27 12.19
C PRO A 78 -4.21 1.98 11.96
N GLY A 79 -3.85 1.25 10.90
CA GLY A 79 -4.39 -0.06 10.52
C GLY A 79 -5.87 -0.04 10.17
N LEU A 80 -6.21 -0.28 8.89
CA LEU A 80 -7.50 -0.92 8.62
C LEU A 80 -7.61 -2.14 9.52
N PRO A 81 -8.68 -2.28 10.34
CA PRO A 81 -8.79 -3.40 11.25
C PRO A 81 -8.72 -4.69 10.43
N ARG A 82 -7.60 -5.39 10.57
CA ARG A 82 -7.40 -6.65 9.88
C ARG A 82 -8.34 -7.66 10.50
N PRO A 83 -9.11 -8.43 9.72
CA PRO A 83 -10.01 -9.41 10.28
C PRO A 83 -9.21 -10.37 11.19
N PRO A 84 -9.81 -10.75 12.35
CA PRO A 84 -9.18 -11.69 13.26
C PRO A 84 -8.86 -12.98 12.51
N ARG A 85 -7.80 -13.67 12.93
CA ARG A 85 -7.44 -14.94 12.32
C ARG A 85 -8.59 -15.94 12.57
N PRO A 86 -9.10 -16.64 11.53
CA PRO A 86 -10.10 -17.68 11.72
C PRO A 86 -9.57 -18.79 12.64
N THR A 87 -10.09 -18.85 13.86
CA THR A 87 -9.82 -19.91 14.83
C THR A 87 -10.67 -21.14 14.50
N ALA A 88 -10.15 -22.32 14.85
CA ALA A 88 -10.96 -23.53 14.82
C ALA A 88 -12.11 -23.43 15.84
N PRO A 89 -13.23 -24.14 15.61
CA PRO A 89 -14.25 -24.35 16.64
C PRO A 89 -13.61 -24.91 17.91
N ALA A 90 -14.11 -24.49 19.09
CA ALA A 90 -13.56 -24.86 20.39
C ALA A 90 -13.65 -26.36 20.73
N GLU A 91 -14.37 -27.14 19.92
CA GLU A 91 -14.59 -28.58 20.09
C GLU A 91 -13.50 -29.46 19.45
N SER A 92 -12.37 -28.88 19.02
CA SER A 92 -11.25 -29.68 18.53
C SER A 92 -10.68 -30.51 19.68
N THR A 93 -11.02 -31.79 19.70
CA THR A 93 -10.64 -32.70 20.77
C THR A 93 -9.17 -33.04 20.53
N ALA A 94 -8.27 -32.43 21.29
CA ALA A 94 -6.84 -32.68 21.21
C ALA A 94 -6.56 -34.18 21.44
N GLY A 95 -6.49 -34.96 20.36
CA GLY A 95 -6.31 -36.42 20.40
C GLY A 95 -7.24 -37.24 19.50
N ALA A 96 -8.30 -36.67 18.92
CA ALA A 96 -9.16 -37.40 17.99
C ALA A 96 -8.41 -37.77 16.71
N THR A 97 -8.60 -39.01 16.23
CA THR A 97 -8.08 -39.48 14.94
C THR A 97 -9.23 -39.77 14.00
N LEU A 98 -9.03 -39.46 12.72
CA LEU A 98 -10.02 -39.55 11.67
C LEU A 98 -9.49 -40.42 10.54
N ARG A 99 -10.31 -41.34 10.02
CA ARG A 99 -10.00 -42.07 8.80
C ARG A 99 -10.30 -41.17 7.60
N ILE A 100 -9.27 -40.81 6.83
CA ILE A 100 -9.38 -39.91 5.67
C ILE A 100 -8.90 -40.66 4.42
N THR A 101 -9.79 -40.81 3.44
CA THR A 101 -9.50 -41.51 2.17
C THR A 101 -9.24 -40.56 1.01
N SER A 102 -9.80 -39.35 1.06
CA SER A 102 -9.65 -38.33 0.03
C SER A 102 -9.54 -36.93 0.63
N VAL A 103 -8.72 -36.08 0.02
CA VAL A 103 -8.56 -34.67 0.40
C VAL A 103 -8.84 -33.80 -0.81
N THR A 104 -9.74 -32.84 -0.67
CA THR A 104 -10.10 -31.86 -1.71
C THR A 104 -9.96 -30.45 -1.18
N VAL A 105 -9.58 -29.51 -2.04
CA VAL A 105 -9.52 -28.08 -1.72
C VAL A 105 -10.31 -27.32 -2.77
N ASP A 106 -11.38 -26.66 -2.34
CA ASP A 106 -12.30 -25.93 -3.21
C ASP A 106 -12.18 -24.42 -2.98
N GLY A 107 -12.51 -23.62 -4.00
CA GLY A 107 -12.61 -22.16 -3.88
C GLY A 107 -11.28 -21.40 -3.93
N ILE A 108 -10.22 -22.03 -4.43
CA ILE A 108 -8.94 -21.38 -4.70
C ILE A 108 -8.96 -20.80 -6.12
N THR A 109 -8.74 -19.50 -6.24
CA THR A 109 -8.45 -18.85 -7.53
C THR A 109 -7.08 -18.19 -7.54
N ALA A 110 -6.55 -17.85 -6.36
CA ALA A 110 -5.31 -17.11 -6.20
C ALA A 110 -4.02 -17.91 -6.47
N PHE A 111 -4.08 -19.24 -6.30
CA PHE A 111 -2.90 -20.10 -6.32
C PHE A 111 -3.08 -21.31 -7.24
N PRO A 112 -2.03 -21.74 -7.96
CA PRO A 112 -2.06 -22.97 -8.72
C PRO A 112 -2.09 -24.19 -7.79
N PRO A 113 -2.65 -25.34 -8.21
CA PRO A 113 -2.71 -26.55 -7.40
C PRO A 113 -1.36 -27.02 -6.86
N ALA A 114 -0.28 -26.78 -7.60
CA ALA A 114 1.09 -27.13 -7.20
C ALA A 114 1.57 -26.39 -5.93
N ALA A 115 1.07 -25.19 -5.66
CA ALA A 115 1.39 -24.44 -4.44
C ALA A 115 0.62 -24.98 -3.21
N ILE A 116 -0.47 -25.71 -3.45
CA ILE A 116 -1.40 -26.18 -2.42
C ILE A 116 -1.14 -27.63 -2.04
N ALA A 117 -0.72 -28.46 -3.00
CA ALA A 117 -0.44 -29.88 -2.79
C ALA A 117 0.51 -30.17 -1.60
N PRO A 118 1.59 -29.38 -1.35
CA PRO A 118 2.44 -29.60 -0.19
C PRO A 118 1.73 -29.38 1.15
N LEU A 119 0.72 -28.50 1.19
CA LEU A 119 -0.01 -28.16 2.40
C LEU A 119 -1.06 -29.21 2.79
N THR A 120 -1.45 -30.07 1.86
CA THR A 120 -2.41 -31.15 2.09
C THR A 120 -1.78 -32.54 2.04
N ALA A 121 -0.46 -32.62 1.82
CA ALA A 121 0.28 -33.86 1.75
C ALA A 121 0.21 -34.64 3.08
N GLY A 122 0.03 -35.96 3.00
CA GLY A 122 0.02 -36.83 4.18
C GLY A 122 -1.21 -36.73 5.06
N LEU A 123 -2.30 -36.15 4.55
CA LEU A 123 -3.61 -36.08 5.22
C LEU A 123 -4.55 -37.24 4.85
N THR A 124 -4.06 -38.25 4.12
CA THR A 124 -4.80 -39.48 3.80
C THR A 124 -4.25 -40.65 4.59
N GLY A 125 -5.11 -41.41 5.27
CA GLY A 125 -4.72 -42.56 6.05
C GLY A 125 -5.82 -43.09 6.98
N PRO A 126 -5.58 -44.24 7.64
CA PRO A 126 -6.56 -44.88 8.50
C PRO A 126 -6.78 -44.15 9.84
N ALA A 127 -5.78 -43.39 10.31
CA ALA A 127 -5.82 -42.66 11.58
C ALA A 127 -5.04 -41.34 11.48
N ILE A 128 -5.64 -40.31 10.89
CA ILE A 128 -5.06 -38.97 10.81
C ILE A 128 -5.46 -38.17 12.04
N PRO A 129 -4.49 -37.63 12.83
CA PRO A 129 -4.82 -36.76 13.95
C PRO A 129 -5.56 -35.51 13.48
N GLU A 130 -6.64 -35.14 14.16
CA GLU A 130 -7.40 -33.91 13.86
C GLU A 130 -6.49 -32.67 13.87
N GLY A 131 -5.50 -32.64 14.78
CA GLY A 131 -4.49 -31.58 14.84
C GLY A 131 -3.67 -31.41 13.55
N ARG A 132 -3.46 -32.47 12.75
CA ARG A 132 -2.79 -32.35 11.43
C ARG A 132 -3.69 -31.69 10.39
N THR A 133 -4.97 -32.04 10.37
CA THR A 133 -5.97 -31.40 9.50
C THR A 133 -6.09 -29.91 9.82
N GLU A 134 -6.13 -29.58 11.11
CA GLU A 134 -6.18 -28.20 11.57
C GLU A 134 -4.88 -27.44 11.28
N ALA A 135 -3.71 -28.06 11.46
CA ALA A 135 -2.43 -27.45 11.10
C ALA A 135 -2.37 -27.12 9.60
N SER A 136 -2.90 -28.01 8.75
CA SER A 136 -2.97 -27.81 7.31
C SER A 136 -3.94 -26.68 6.94
N ARG A 137 -5.11 -26.61 7.61
CA ARG A 137 -6.05 -25.48 7.49
C ARG A 137 -5.38 -24.15 7.83
N ARG A 138 -4.63 -24.10 8.93
CA ARG A 138 -3.88 -22.90 9.35
C ARG A 138 -2.80 -22.53 8.34
N ALA A 139 -2.06 -23.52 7.82
CA ALA A 139 -1.05 -23.29 6.82
C ALA A 139 -1.63 -22.71 5.52
N LEU A 140 -2.83 -23.14 5.11
CA LEU A 140 -3.57 -22.52 4.00
C LEU A 140 -3.91 -21.06 4.31
N VAL A 141 -4.47 -20.77 5.49
CA VAL A 141 -4.76 -19.38 5.91
C VAL A 141 -3.48 -18.53 5.91
N ASP A 142 -2.37 -19.05 6.43
CA ASP A 142 -1.11 -18.33 6.52
C ASP A 142 -0.47 -18.10 5.14
N LEU A 143 -0.62 -19.05 4.19
CA LEU A 143 -0.23 -18.83 2.78
C LEU A 143 -0.95 -17.59 2.23
N TYR A 144 -2.28 -17.54 2.33
CA TYR A 144 -3.06 -16.39 1.84
C TYR A 144 -2.67 -15.08 2.53
N ARG A 145 -2.52 -15.09 3.86
CA ARG A 145 -2.16 -13.88 4.63
C ARG A 145 -0.75 -13.40 4.33
N SER A 146 0.21 -14.30 4.12
CA SER A 146 1.58 -13.95 3.74
C SER A 146 1.65 -13.23 2.39
N GLN A 147 0.69 -13.51 1.50
CA GLN A 147 0.56 -12.88 0.18
C GLN A 147 -0.38 -11.66 0.18
N GLY A 148 -0.87 -11.22 1.34
CA GLY A 148 -1.70 -10.02 1.47
C GLY A 148 -3.20 -10.22 1.23
N TYR A 149 -3.69 -11.47 1.24
CA TYR A 149 -5.11 -11.81 1.13
C TYR A 149 -5.71 -12.05 2.51
N VAL A 150 -5.95 -10.97 3.26
CA VAL A 150 -6.34 -11.08 4.68
C VAL A 150 -7.81 -11.44 4.89
N TYR A 151 -8.66 -11.25 3.88
CA TYR A 151 -10.10 -11.52 3.92
C TYR A 151 -10.48 -12.92 3.43
N THR A 152 -9.52 -13.85 3.42
CA THR A 152 -9.76 -15.26 3.08
C THR A 152 -10.05 -16.07 4.34
N THR A 153 -11.08 -16.91 4.28
CA THR A 153 -11.41 -17.89 5.33
C THR A 153 -11.27 -19.30 4.78
N VAL A 154 -10.75 -20.22 5.59
CA VAL A 154 -10.64 -21.63 5.23
C VAL A 154 -11.37 -22.46 6.27
N ARG A 155 -12.32 -23.28 5.83
CA ARG A 155 -13.07 -24.24 6.65
C ARG A 155 -12.66 -25.66 6.29
N ALA A 156 -12.41 -26.50 7.28
CA ALA A 156 -12.27 -27.93 7.09
C ALA A 156 -13.63 -28.59 7.32
N ILE A 157 -14.13 -29.31 6.33
CA ILE A 157 -15.41 -30.01 6.36
C ILE A 157 -15.11 -31.49 6.17
N ILE A 158 -15.57 -32.31 7.11
CA ILE A 158 -15.43 -33.76 7.06
C ILE A 158 -16.78 -34.34 6.70
N SER A 159 -16.83 -35.19 5.68
CA SER A 159 -18.05 -35.87 5.23
C SER A 159 -17.73 -37.34 5.00
N GLY A 160 -18.17 -38.20 5.94
CA GLY A 160 -17.77 -39.60 5.96
C GLY A 160 -16.25 -39.74 6.15
N THR A 161 -15.55 -40.24 5.12
CA THR A 161 -14.08 -40.35 5.10
C THR A 161 -13.41 -39.32 4.19
N GLY A 162 -14.16 -38.38 3.63
CA GLY A 162 -13.65 -37.30 2.80
C GLY A 162 -13.37 -36.04 3.61
N LEU A 163 -12.17 -35.48 3.45
CA LEU A 163 -11.80 -34.16 3.97
C LEU A 163 -11.86 -33.12 2.85
N ARG A 164 -12.64 -32.07 3.05
CA ARG A 164 -12.75 -30.93 2.13
C ARG A 164 -12.31 -29.65 2.83
N PHE A 165 -11.31 -28.99 2.27
CA PHE A 165 -10.98 -27.61 2.63
C PHE A 165 -11.75 -26.66 1.73
N GLN A 166 -12.74 -25.98 2.29
CA GLN A 166 -13.49 -24.93 1.59
C GLN A 166 -12.79 -23.59 1.84
N VAL A 167 -12.14 -23.07 0.81
CA VAL A 167 -11.54 -21.73 0.81
C VAL A 167 -12.59 -20.73 0.33
N VAL A 168 -12.82 -19.70 1.12
CA VAL A 168 -13.70 -18.58 0.79
C VAL A 168 -12.83 -17.34 0.66
N GLU A 169 -12.55 -16.97 -0.59
CA GLU A 169 -11.79 -15.79 -0.95
C GLU A 169 -12.67 -14.54 -0.87
N GLY A 170 -12.33 -13.61 0.03
CA GLY A 170 -13.09 -12.38 0.21
C GLY A 170 -12.91 -11.41 -0.96
N TYR A 171 -13.99 -10.72 -1.35
CA TYR A 171 -13.97 -9.66 -2.37
C TYR A 171 -14.97 -8.56 -2.05
N VAL A 172 -14.75 -7.35 -2.56
CA VAL A 172 -15.72 -6.26 -2.42
C VAL A 172 -16.78 -6.38 -3.50
N ALA A 173 -18.02 -6.62 -3.10
CA ALA A 173 -19.16 -6.72 -4.01
C ALA A 173 -19.77 -5.35 -4.33
N GLU A 174 -19.77 -4.44 -3.35
CA GLU A 174 -20.33 -3.10 -3.49
C GLU A 174 -19.61 -2.10 -2.57
N VAL A 175 -19.68 -0.83 -2.94
CA VAL A 175 -19.21 0.31 -2.14
C VAL A 175 -20.41 1.19 -1.80
N LYS A 176 -20.52 1.56 -0.52
CA LYS A 176 -21.54 2.48 -0.02
C LYS A 176 -20.86 3.68 0.63
N LEU A 177 -21.38 4.87 0.35
CA LEU A 177 -20.98 6.09 1.04
C LEU A 177 -21.91 6.35 2.22
N ASP A 178 -21.35 6.77 3.35
CA ASP A 178 -22.08 7.15 4.55
C ASP A 178 -21.59 8.53 5.03
N GLY A 179 -22.49 9.37 5.53
CA GLY A 179 -22.19 10.74 5.99
C GLY A 179 -22.33 11.85 4.93
N ASN A 180 -21.88 13.06 5.29
CA ASN A 180 -21.96 14.25 4.42
C ASN A 180 -20.74 14.32 3.50
N VAL A 181 -20.91 13.82 2.27
CA VAL A 181 -19.84 13.73 1.28
C VAL A 181 -19.79 14.95 0.36
N GLY A 182 -20.92 15.64 0.18
CA GLY A 182 -21.06 16.70 -0.82
C GLY A 182 -20.84 16.21 -2.26
N PRO A 183 -20.61 17.13 -3.21
CA PRO A 183 -20.42 16.82 -4.63
C PRO A 183 -19.24 15.88 -4.90
N ALA A 184 -18.16 16.00 -4.13
CA ALA A 184 -16.96 15.16 -4.27
C ALA A 184 -17.17 13.66 -3.97
N GLY A 185 -18.37 13.25 -3.52
CA GLY A 185 -18.70 11.84 -3.37
C GLY A 185 -18.59 11.03 -4.67
N THR A 186 -18.81 11.67 -5.82
CA THR A 186 -18.56 11.06 -7.12
C THR A 186 -17.10 10.66 -7.29
N GLN A 187 -16.15 11.52 -6.90
CA GLN A 187 -14.72 11.21 -6.97
C GLN A 187 -14.33 10.10 -5.99
N VAL A 188 -14.88 10.12 -4.76
CA VAL A 188 -14.67 9.04 -3.78
C VAL A 188 -15.11 7.70 -4.39
N LEU A 189 -16.32 7.63 -4.95
CA LEU A 189 -16.82 6.43 -5.62
C LEU A 189 -15.98 6.04 -6.83
N ARG A 190 -15.52 7.00 -7.63
CA ARG A 190 -14.63 6.74 -8.77
C ARG A 190 -13.37 6.01 -8.34
N PHE A 191 -12.74 6.42 -7.23
CA PHE A 191 -11.59 5.70 -6.69
C PHE A 191 -11.97 4.33 -6.12
N LEU A 192 -12.95 4.28 -5.22
CA LEU A 192 -13.27 3.04 -4.50
C LEU A 192 -13.88 1.96 -5.40
N ASN A 193 -14.57 2.31 -6.49
CA ASN A 193 -15.12 1.33 -7.43
C ASN A 193 -14.05 0.50 -8.15
N HIS A 194 -12.77 0.91 -8.12
CA HIS A 194 -11.69 0.09 -8.69
C HIS A 194 -11.47 -1.22 -7.93
N ILE A 195 -11.90 -1.34 -6.68
CA ILE A 195 -11.75 -2.57 -5.88
C ILE A 195 -12.92 -3.54 -6.06
N VAL A 196 -14.04 -3.07 -6.64
CA VAL A 196 -15.27 -3.86 -6.78
C VAL A 196 -15.02 -5.01 -7.77
N GLY A 197 -15.41 -6.22 -7.38
CA GLY A 197 -15.25 -7.43 -8.19
C GLY A 197 -13.84 -8.01 -8.23
N GLN A 198 -12.87 -7.45 -7.50
CA GLN A 198 -11.54 -8.05 -7.41
C GLN A 198 -11.53 -9.28 -6.51
N VAL A 199 -11.36 -10.46 -7.11
CA VAL A 199 -11.27 -11.75 -6.42
C VAL A 199 -9.88 -12.36 -6.61
N PRO A 200 -9.17 -12.73 -5.54
CA PRO A 200 -9.36 -12.33 -4.13
C PRO A 200 -8.96 -10.86 -3.86
N LEU A 201 -9.50 -10.27 -2.80
CA LEU A 201 -9.16 -8.92 -2.35
C LEU A 201 -7.74 -8.84 -1.76
N LYS A 202 -6.88 -8.05 -2.39
CA LYS A 202 -5.55 -7.71 -1.88
C LYS A 202 -5.60 -6.51 -0.94
N THR A 203 -4.99 -6.65 0.24
CA THR A 203 -4.86 -5.54 1.21
C THR A 203 -4.17 -4.33 0.60
N THR A 204 -3.10 -4.53 -0.16
CA THR A 204 -2.36 -3.42 -0.80
C THR A 204 -3.20 -2.64 -1.80
N THR A 205 -4.11 -3.32 -2.51
CA THR A 205 -5.00 -2.67 -3.48
C THR A 205 -6.11 -1.91 -2.75
N LEU A 206 -6.73 -2.53 -1.74
CA LEU A 206 -7.70 -1.87 -0.87
C LEU A 206 -7.11 -0.59 -0.23
N GLU A 207 -5.94 -0.69 0.40
CA GLU A 207 -5.26 0.43 1.06
C GLU A 207 -4.93 1.56 0.09
N ARG A 208 -4.41 1.22 -1.10
CA ARG A 208 -4.09 2.21 -2.14
C ARG A 208 -5.32 3.06 -2.51
N TRP A 209 -6.45 2.41 -2.82
CA TRP A 209 -7.64 3.14 -3.26
C TRP A 209 -8.31 3.92 -2.13
N LEU A 210 -8.23 3.41 -0.89
CA LEU A 210 -8.67 4.16 0.28
C LEU A 210 -7.81 5.40 0.55
N LEU A 211 -6.49 5.28 0.39
CA LEU A 211 -5.57 6.42 0.49
C LEU A 211 -5.83 7.48 -0.58
N LEU A 212 -6.12 7.07 -1.81
CA LEU A 212 -6.49 8.00 -2.88
C LEU A 212 -7.83 8.69 -2.60
N ALA A 213 -8.81 7.98 -2.03
CA ALA A 213 -10.05 8.59 -1.59
C ALA A 213 -9.84 9.58 -0.42
N GLN A 214 -8.91 9.30 0.49
CA GLN A 214 -8.52 10.20 1.58
C GLN A 214 -7.71 11.41 1.13
N ASP A 215 -7.10 11.34 -0.06
CA ASP A 215 -6.31 12.45 -0.61
C ASP A 215 -7.16 13.60 -1.14
N ILE A 216 -8.47 13.36 -1.29
CA ILE A 216 -9.42 14.37 -1.74
C ILE A 216 -9.49 15.52 -0.72
N ARG A 217 -9.40 16.75 -1.21
CA ARG A 217 -9.26 17.94 -0.38
C ARG A 217 -10.52 18.22 0.43
N GLY A 218 -10.35 18.54 1.71
CA GLY A 218 -11.46 18.81 2.63
C GLY A 218 -12.32 17.59 2.98
N LEU A 219 -11.91 16.36 2.62
CA LEU A 219 -12.60 15.14 3.02
C LEU A 219 -11.80 14.38 4.07
N THR A 220 -12.53 13.75 4.99
CA THR A 220 -12.00 12.70 5.86
C THR A 220 -12.77 11.43 5.58
N VAL A 221 -12.07 10.41 5.06
CA VAL A 221 -12.67 9.11 4.72
C VAL A 221 -12.20 8.06 5.72
N ARG A 222 -13.15 7.32 6.30
CA ARG A 222 -12.92 6.10 7.07
C ARG A 222 -13.65 4.96 6.38
N SER A 223 -13.19 3.74 6.55
CA SER A 223 -13.83 2.60 5.90
C SER A 223 -14.05 1.44 6.85
N VAL A 224 -15.19 0.79 6.69
CA VAL A 224 -15.56 -0.44 7.38
C VAL A 224 -15.95 -1.46 6.33
N LEU A 225 -15.47 -2.70 6.48
CA LEU A 225 -15.85 -3.82 5.63
C LEU A 225 -16.82 -4.71 6.40
N ASN A 226 -18.02 -4.86 5.86
CA ASN A 226 -19.06 -5.72 6.42
C ASN A 226 -19.29 -6.92 5.51
N PRO A 227 -19.51 -8.13 6.05
CA PRO A 227 -20.00 -9.25 5.26
C PRO A 227 -21.31 -8.91 4.56
N SER A 228 -21.41 -9.20 3.27
CA SER A 228 -22.64 -9.02 2.49
C SER A 228 -23.46 -10.31 2.49
N LEU A 229 -24.78 -10.18 2.58
CA LEU A 229 -25.70 -11.32 2.52
C LEU A 229 -25.90 -11.72 1.05
N GLY A 230 -25.75 -13.00 0.73
CA GLY A 230 -26.11 -13.56 -0.57
C GLY A 230 -25.01 -14.34 -1.28
N TYR A 231 -23.73 -14.03 -1.04
CA TYR A 231 -22.61 -14.77 -1.64
C TYR A 231 -21.46 -14.99 -0.65
N PRO A 232 -20.88 -16.20 -0.60
CA PRO A 232 -19.75 -16.48 0.28
C PRO A 232 -18.54 -15.63 -0.12
N GLY A 233 -17.97 -14.92 0.85
CA GLY A 233 -16.81 -14.04 0.63
C GLY A 233 -17.15 -12.64 0.12
N ALA A 234 -18.43 -12.34 -0.19
CA ALA A 234 -18.82 -10.99 -0.57
C ALA A 234 -18.75 -10.03 0.63
N LEU A 235 -18.11 -8.88 0.42
CA LEU A 235 -17.98 -7.81 1.40
C LEU A 235 -18.57 -6.51 0.84
N THR A 236 -19.25 -5.76 1.68
CA THR A 236 -19.67 -4.39 1.40
C THR A 236 -18.68 -3.43 2.06
N LEU A 237 -18.04 -2.57 1.26
CA LEU A 237 -17.21 -1.48 1.77
C LEU A 237 -18.08 -0.28 2.08
N VAL A 238 -18.20 0.09 3.35
CA VAL A 238 -18.86 1.33 3.79
C VAL A 238 -17.80 2.39 4.03
N ALA A 239 -17.77 3.41 3.19
CA ALA A 239 -16.90 4.58 3.33
C ALA A 239 -17.65 5.68 4.07
N GLN A 240 -17.28 5.87 5.34
CA GLN A 240 -17.76 6.96 6.19
C GLN A 240 -16.98 8.23 5.85
N VAL A 241 -17.67 9.23 5.30
CA VAL A 241 -17.06 10.47 4.83
C VAL A 241 -17.61 11.67 5.58
N SER A 242 -16.70 12.54 5.99
CA SER A 242 -17.00 13.86 6.54
C SER A 242 -16.32 14.92 5.68
N ARG A 243 -17.04 16.01 5.40
CA ARG A 243 -16.57 17.12 4.56
C ARG A 243 -16.38 18.40 5.37
N LYS A 244 -15.21 19.04 5.21
CA LYS A 244 -14.89 20.40 5.64
C LYS A 244 -14.69 21.28 4.40
N PRO A 245 -15.75 21.97 3.91
CA PRO A 245 -15.73 22.64 2.62
C PRO A 245 -14.94 23.95 2.61
N ILE A 246 -14.73 24.58 3.76
CA ILE A 246 -14.00 25.84 3.87
C ILE A 246 -12.94 25.71 4.98
N SER A 247 -11.72 26.14 4.68
CA SER A 247 -10.62 26.21 5.64
C SER A 247 -9.74 27.43 5.35
N GLY A 248 -8.85 27.81 6.26
CA GLY A 248 -8.00 28.96 6.07
C GLY A 248 -7.16 29.27 7.30
N TYR A 249 -6.21 30.18 7.12
CA TYR A 249 -5.35 30.67 8.19
C TYR A 249 -4.92 32.11 7.90
N VAL A 250 -4.51 32.81 8.95
CA VAL A 250 -3.88 34.13 8.85
C VAL A 250 -2.59 34.09 9.64
N THR A 251 -1.50 34.58 9.05
CA THR A 251 -0.19 34.70 9.69
C THR A 251 0.34 36.11 9.51
N ALA A 252 1.10 36.59 10.48
CA ALA A 252 1.83 37.84 10.38
C ALA A 252 3.23 37.64 10.96
N ASP A 253 4.25 38.19 10.29
CA ASP A 253 5.63 38.17 10.76
C ASP A 253 6.38 39.45 10.38
N ASN A 254 7.60 39.58 10.89
CA ASN A 254 8.45 40.74 10.66
C ASN A 254 9.81 40.37 10.01
N ARG A 255 9.82 39.32 9.19
CA ARG A 255 11.04 38.72 8.65
C ARG A 255 11.24 39.01 7.15
N ALA A 256 10.41 39.87 6.58
CA ALA A 256 10.60 40.38 5.22
C ALA A 256 11.83 41.30 5.16
N LEU A 257 12.29 41.60 3.94
CA LEU A 257 13.42 42.51 3.71
C LEU A 257 13.05 43.94 4.16
N ASP A 258 13.97 44.62 4.85
CA ASP A 258 13.77 46.00 5.28
C ASP A 258 13.41 46.95 4.12
N LEU A 259 13.92 46.67 2.92
CA LEU A 259 13.63 47.44 1.69
C LEU A 259 12.18 47.31 1.21
N ALA A 260 11.50 46.21 1.53
CA ALA A 260 10.10 45.96 1.15
C ALA A 260 9.11 46.30 2.28
N GLY A 261 9.62 46.66 3.47
CA GLY A 261 8.86 46.72 4.71
C GLY A 261 9.06 45.42 5.49
N PRO A 262 9.56 45.47 6.74
CA PRO A 262 9.87 44.26 7.49
C PRO A 262 8.62 43.47 7.88
N SER A 263 7.46 44.12 7.99
CA SER A 263 6.19 43.49 8.38
C SER A 263 5.46 42.88 7.19
N GLU A 264 5.09 41.61 7.31
CA GLU A 264 4.35 40.85 6.31
C GLU A 264 3.12 40.19 6.94
N GLY A 265 2.03 40.13 6.18
CA GLY A 265 0.81 39.41 6.54
C GLY A 265 0.40 38.49 5.40
N LEU A 266 -0.15 37.33 5.75
CA LEU A 266 -0.70 36.37 4.79
C LEU A 266 -2.04 35.86 5.31
N GLY A 267 -3.10 36.09 4.55
CA GLY A 267 -4.39 35.46 4.73
C GLY A 267 -4.62 34.41 3.64
N VAL A 268 -4.99 33.19 4.02
CA VAL A 268 -5.35 32.11 3.09
C VAL A 268 -6.75 31.61 3.39
N ILE A 269 -7.57 31.46 2.35
CA ILE A 269 -8.87 30.80 2.38
C ILE A 269 -8.90 29.72 1.30
N ASN A 270 -9.31 28.51 1.69
CA ASN A 270 -9.48 27.35 0.82
C ASN A 270 -10.96 26.98 0.72
N PHE A 271 -11.39 26.69 -0.50
CA PHE A 271 -12.69 26.13 -0.84
C PHE A 271 -12.46 24.72 -1.37
N ASP A 272 -12.91 23.73 -0.61
CA ASP A 272 -12.59 22.32 -0.82
C ASP A 272 -13.83 21.53 -1.27
N SER A 273 -13.66 20.69 -2.30
CA SER A 273 -14.63 19.71 -2.76
C SER A 273 -16.00 20.28 -3.15
N PHE A 274 -16.03 21.45 -3.80
CA PHE A 274 -17.27 22.09 -4.25
C PHE A 274 -17.84 21.46 -5.53
N THR A 275 -17.00 20.80 -6.32
CA THR A 275 -17.44 20.03 -7.50
C THR A 275 -17.26 18.52 -7.30
N GLU A 276 -17.69 17.75 -8.30
CA GLU A 276 -17.56 16.30 -8.32
C GLU A 276 -16.12 15.80 -8.42
N PHE A 277 -15.14 16.68 -8.66
CA PHE A 277 -13.74 16.32 -8.86
C PHE A 277 -12.91 16.35 -7.57
N GLY A 278 -13.44 16.91 -6.47
CA GLY A 278 -12.72 16.94 -5.18
C GLY A 278 -11.56 17.95 -5.15
N GLU A 279 -11.71 19.04 -5.88
CA GLU A 279 -10.73 20.11 -6.06
C GLU A 279 -10.55 20.99 -4.81
N ARG A 280 -9.48 21.80 -4.84
CA ARG A 280 -9.24 22.90 -3.92
C ARG A 280 -9.05 24.19 -4.71
N THR A 281 -9.86 25.19 -4.41
CA THR A 281 -9.66 26.57 -4.87
C THR A 281 -9.13 27.39 -3.70
N GLN A 282 -7.99 28.02 -3.87
CA GLN A 282 -7.33 28.79 -2.83
C GLN A 282 -7.23 30.27 -3.20
N LEU A 283 -7.58 31.13 -2.25
CA LEU A 283 -7.37 32.58 -2.30
C LEU A 283 -6.36 32.96 -1.23
N SER A 284 -5.36 33.76 -1.60
CA SER A 284 -4.35 34.28 -0.68
C SER A 284 -4.17 35.78 -0.85
N MET A 285 -4.00 36.50 0.25
CA MET A 285 -3.71 37.95 0.29
C MET A 285 -2.59 38.26 1.26
#